data_AF-A0A258TRB2-F1
#
_entry.id   AF-A0A258TRB2-F1
#
_cell.length_a   1.000
_cell.length_b   1.000
_cell.length_c   1.000
_cell.angle_alpha   90.00
_cell.angle_beta   90.00
_cell.angle_gamma   90.00
#
_symmetry.space_group_name_H-M   'P 1'
#
loop_
_entity.id
_entity.type
_entity.pdbx_description
1 polymer ?
#
loop_
_entity_poly.entity_id
_entity_poly.type
_entity_poly.pdbx_seq_one_letter_code
_entity_poly.pdbx_strand_id
1 'polypeptide(L)'
;MPREHRYFVYLLTNWNNKVMYVGMTNDLMRRVYEHKTKAVQGFTEKYNVNRLVYFEETSDVHAAISREKEIKKWRREKKDALVIQANPEWRDLSESIGLPSCHPAPRPNCHSDQREES
;
A
#
# COMPACT_ATOMS: atom_id res chain seq x y z
N MET A 1 -30.24 -14.61 -4.92
CA MET A 1 -29.44 -13.36 -5.03
C MET A 1 -27.97 -13.76 -5.02
N PRO A 2 -27.25 -13.74 -6.15
CA PRO A 2 -25.82 -13.97 -6.12
C PRO A 2 -25.17 -12.86 -5.29
N ARG A 3 -24.32 -13.24 -4.34
CA ARG A 3 -23.52 -12.26 -3.61
C ARG A 3 -22.48 -11.71 -4.59
N GLU A 4 -22.59 -10.44 -4.95
CA GLU A 4 -21.53 -9.78 -5.71
C GLU A 4 -20.29 -9.71 -4.82
N HIS A 5 -19.28 -10.50 -5.17
CA HIS A 5 -17.98 -10.45 -4.51
C HIS A 5 -17.09 -9.48 -5.27
N ARG A 6 -16.65 -8.42 -4.60
CA ARG A 6 -15.66 -7.49 -5.15
C ARG A 6 -14.27 -7.89 -4.69
N TYR A 7 -13.37 -7.97 -5.65
CA TYR A 7 -11.96 -8.23 -5.46
C TYR A 7 -11.17 -7.04 -5.97
N PHE A 8 -10.09 -6.72 -5.28
CA PHE A 8 -9.22 -5.60 -5.57
C PHE A 8 -7.81 -6.12 -5.79
N VAL A 9 -7.23 -5.85 -6.94
CA VAL A 9 -5.82 -6.07 -7.22
C VAL A 9 -5.10 -4.75 -6.97
N TYR A 10 -4.01 -4.76 -6.21
CA TYR A 10 -3.34 -3.54 -5.79
C TYR A 10 -1.82 -3.64 -5.89
N LEU A 11 -1.21 -2.47 -6.05
CA LEU A 11 0.23 -2.28 -6.12
C LEU A 11 0.65 -1.25 -5.07
N LEU A 12 1.41 -1.72 -4.08
CA LEU A 12 2.03 -0.88 -3.07
C LEU A 12 3.50 -0.67 -3.41
N THR A 13 4.02 0.49 -3.07
CA THR A 13 5.43 0.82 -3.23
C THR A 13 5.99 1.50 -1.99
N ASN A 14 7.32 1.54 -1.90
CA ASN A 14 8.04 2.31 -0.90
C ASN A 14 8.29 3.75 -1.40
N TRP A 15 8.65 4.68 -0.52
CA TRP A 15 8.98 6.08 -0.84
C TRP A 15 10.03 6.24 -1.95
N ASN A 16 10.99 5.30 -2.03
CA ASN A 16 12.05 5.31 -3.03
C ASN A 16 11.68 4.55 -4.33
N ASN A 17 10.42 4.12 -4.46
CA ASN A 17 9.89 3.30 -5.55
C ASN A 17 10.61 1.96 -5.81
N LYS A 18 11.67 1.58 -5.09
CA LYS A 18 12.49 0.39 -5.39
C LYS A 18 11.77 -0.94 -5.17
N VAL A 19 10.89 -1.02 -4.18
CA VAL A 19 10.14 -2.23 -3.84
C VAL A 19 8.70 -2.06 -4.25
N MET A 20 8.21 -2.97 -5.09
CA MET A 20 6.80 -3.04 -5.49
C MET A 20 6.20 -4.32 -4.94
N TYR A 21 5.14 -4.18 -4.17
CA TYR A 21 4.35 -5.29 -3.67
C TYR A 21 3.05 -5.36 -4.47
N VAL A 22 2.75 -6.55 -4.99
CA VAL A 22 1.53 -6.81 -5.76
C VAL A 22 0.74 -7.87 -5.01
N GLY A 23 -0.53 -7.58 -4.75
CA GLY A 23 -1.44 -8.50 -4.09
C GLY A 23 -2.86 -8.29 -4.58
N MET A 24 -3.72 -9.21 -4.20
CA MET A 24 -5.16 -9.04 -4.32
C MET A 24 -5.84 -9.25 -2.97
N THR A 25 -6.96 -8.59 -2.76
CA THR A 25 -7.76 -8.69 -1.54
C THR A 25 -9.23 -8.36 -1.83
N ASN A 26 -10.15 -8.83 -0.99
CA ASN A 26 -11.54 -8.38 -1.01
C ASN A 26 -11.75 -7.09 -0.19
N ASP A 27 -10.78 -6.69 0.62
CA ASP A 27 -10.85 -5.50 1.49
C ASP A 27 -9.54 -4.70 1.42
N LEU A 28 -9.49 -3.82 0.40
CA LEU A 28 -8.33 -2.98 0.12
C LEU A 28 -8.07 -1.99 1.26
N MET A 29 -9.13 -1.36 1.78
CA MET A 29 -9.01 -0.36 2.83
C MET A 29 -8.38 -0.95 4.09
N ARG A 30 -8.88 -2.11 4.54
CA ARG A 30 -8.31 -2.80 5.70
C ARG A 30 -6.85 -3.17 5.46
N ARG A 31 -6.50 -3.71 4.29
CA ARG A 31 -5.12 -4.08 3.99
C ARG A 31 -4.18 -2.88 3.98
N VAL A 32 -4.57 -1.80 3.29
CA VAL A 32 -3.78 -0.56 3.25
C VAL A 32 -3.66 0.05 4.64
N TYR A 33 -4.73 0.02 5.44
CA TYR A 33 -4.71 0.49 6.82
C TYR A 33 -3.74 -0.33 7.69
N GLU A 34 -3.78 -1.67 7.63
CA GLU A 34 -2.83 -2.55 8.33
C GLU A 34 -1.38 -2.24 7.93
N HIS A 35 -1.13 -1.97 6.64
CA HIS A 35 0.19 -1.59 6.12
C HIS A 35 0.63 -0.19 6.59
N LYS A 36 -0.27 0.79 6.61
CA LYS A 36 0.02 2.17 7.03
C LYS A 36 0.24 2.32 8.53
N THR A 37 -0.63 1.69 9.33
CA THR A 37 -0.57 1.76 10.79
C THR A 37 0.53 0.92 11.40
N LYS A 38 1.24 0.12 10.58
CA LYS A 38 2.25 -0.85 11.02
C LYS A 38 1.70 -1.76 12.13
N ALA A 39 0.38 -2.02 12.13
CA ALA A 39 -0.31 -2.78 13.17
C ALA A 39 0.26 -4.20 13.31
N VAL A 40 0.91 -4.73 12.26
CA VAL A 40 1.72 -5.94 12.32
C VAL A 40 3.17 -5.56 12.61
N GLN A 41 3.56 -5.66 13.89
CA GLN A 41 4.96 -5.58 14.32
C GLN A 41 5.75 -6.72 13.65
N GLY A 42 6.72 -6.40 12.79
CA GLY A 42 7.65 -7.39 12.22
C GLY A 42 8.11 -7.13 10.78
N PHE A 43 7.20 -6.94 9.82
CA PHE A 43 7.56 -6.87 8.39
C PHE A 43 7.35 -5.49 7.75
N THR A 44 6.28 -4.79 8.12
CA THR A 44 5.91 -3.45 7.63
C THR A 44 6.81 -2.34 8.18
N GLU A 45 7.50 -2.58 9.29
CA GLU A 45 8.47 -1.64 9.84
C GLU A 45 9.78 -1.61 9.06
N LYS A 46 10.16 -2.73 8.44
CA LYS A 46 11.48 -2.92 7.81
C LYS A 46 11.56 -2.38 6.38
N TYR A 47 10.44 -2.30 5.65
CA TYR A 47 10.44 -1.93 4.23
C TYR A 47 9.63 -0.66 3.88
N ASN A 48 8.89 -0.05 4.81
CA ASN A 48 8.11 1.19 4.60
C ASN A 48 7.24 1.17 3.31
N VAL A 49 6.70 0.01 2.94
CA VAL A 49 5.83 -0.12 1.75
C VAL A 49 4.43 0.36 2.13
N ASN A 50 4.24 1.67 2.17
CA ASN A 50 3.04 2.32 2.69
C ASN A 50 2.28 3.15 1.64
N ARG A 51 2.81 3.26 0.42
CA ARG A 51 2.22 4.08 -0.64
C ARG A 51 1.44 3.22 -1.62
N LEU A 52 0.15 3.50 -1.79
CA LEU A 52 -0.68 2.87 -2.80
C LEU A 52 -0.57 3.65 -4.11
N VAL A 53 -0.03 3.02 -5.15
CA VAL A 53 0.17 3.70 -6.44
C VAL A 53 -0.78 3.23 -7.53
N TYR A 54 -1.33 2.03 -7.38
CA TYR A 54 -2.30 1.46 -8.33
C TYR A 54 -3.25 0.51 -7.59
N PHE A 55 -4.52 0.53 -7.98
CA PHE A 55 -5.49 -0.48 -7.60
C PHE A 55 -6.53 -0.66 -8.72
N GLU A 56 -7.12 -1.85 -8.79
CA GLU A 56 -8.10 -2.23 -9.79
C GLU A 56 -9.18 -3.09 -9.12
N GLU A 57 -10.45 -2.80 -9.38
CA GLU A 57 -11.57 -3.59 -8.87
C GLU A 57 -12.10 -4.57 -9.92
N THR A 58 -12.49 -5.76 -9.49
CA THR A 58 -13.10 -6.78 -10.33
C THR A 58 -14.14 -7.58 -9.55
N SER A 59 -15.21 -7.98 -10.23
CA SER A 59 -16.25 -8.85 -9.66
C SER A 59 -15.90 -10.34 -9.77
N ASP A 60 -14.84 -10.69 -10.49
CA ASP A 60 -14.41 -12.08 -10.71
C ASP A 60 -13.07 -12.37 -10.03
N VAL A 61 -13.09 -13.36 -9.13
CA VAL A 61 -11.89 -13.84 -8.42
C VAL A 61 -10.87 -14.45 -9.38
N HIS A 62 -11.30 -15.13 -10.44
CA HIS A 62 -10.39 -15.74 -11.41
C HIS A 62 -9.68 -14.69 -12.24
N ALA A 63 -10.40 -13.63 -12.63
CA ALA A 63 -9.83 -12.45 -13.25
C ALA A 63 -8.80 -11.79 -12.31
N ALA A 64 -9.12 -11.60 -11.03
CA ALA A 64 -8.21 -11.03 -10.03
C ALA A 64 -6.92 -11.84 -9.89
N ILE A 65 -7.02 -13.16 -9.74
CA ILE A 65 -5.87 -14.06 -9.60
C ILE A 65 -5.02 -14.05 -10.86
N SER A 66 -5.65 -14.10 -12.03
CA SER A 66 -4.94 -14.10 -13.31
C SER A 66 -4.19 -12.79 -13.50
N ARG A 67 -4.83 -11.66 -13.19
CA ARG A 67 -4.25 -10.32 -13.26
C ARG A 67 -3.08 -10.16 -12.29
N GLU A 68 -3.25 -10.58 -11.04
CA GLU A 68 -2.18 -10.57 -10.03
C GLU A 68 -0.97 -11.39 -10.50
N LYS A 69 -1.18 -12.61 -10.99
CA LYS A 69 -0.12 -13.48 -11.53
C LYS A 69 0.57 -12.85 -12.74
N GLU A 70 -0.20 -12.22 -13.62
CA GLU A 70 0.31 -11.52 -14.80
C GLU A 70 1.24 -10.38 -14.39
N ILE A 71 0.75 -9.47 -13.53
CA ILE A 71 1.52 -8.33 -13.02
C ILE A 71 2.74 -8.84 -12.25
N LYS A 72 2.63 -9.88 -11.43
CA LYS A 72 3.77 -10.47 -10.71
C LYS A 72 4.89 -10.90 -11.66
N LYS A 73 4.54 -11.53 -12.79
CA LYS A 73 5.49 -11.97 -13.84
C LYS A 73 6.08 -10.84 -14.67
N TRP A 74 5.49 -9.65 -14.66
CA TRP A 74 6.02 -8.53 -15.45
C TRP A 74 7.38 -8.05 -14.96
N ARG A 75 8.20 -7.63 -15.92
CA ARG A 75 9.44 -6.89 -15.67
C ARG A 75 9.12 -5.56 -15.00
N ARG A 76 10.13 -5.02 -14.32
CA ARG A 76 10.03 -3.78 -13.55
C ARG A 76 9.52 -2.61 -14.41
N GLU A 77 10.10 -2.43 -15.59
CA GLU A 77 9.71 -1.39 -16.55
C GLU A 77 8.23 -1.42 -16.92
N LYS A 78 7.66 -2.62 -17.11
CA LYS A 78 6.25 -2.77 -17.47
C LYS A 78 5.32 -2.46 -16.29
N LYS A 79 5.76 -2.75 -15.06
CA LYS A 79 5.05 -2.34 -13.83
C LYS A 79 5.09 -0.83 -13.66
N ASP A 80 6.25 -0.22 -13.87
CA ASP A 80 6.40 1.24 -13.82
C ASP A 80 5.52 1.92 -14.88
N ALA A 81 5.49 1.40 -16.11
CA ALA A 81 4.61 1.90 -17.17
C ALA A 81 3.13 1.79 -16.81
N LEU A 82 2.69 0.69 -16.18
CA LEU A 82 1.31 0.54 -15.69
C LEU A 82 0.98 1.61 -14.65
N VAL A 83 1.88 1.81 -13.69
CA VAL A 83 1.70 2.84 -12.65
C VAL A 83 1.69 4.23 -13.27
N ILE A 84 2.61 4.55 -14.17
CA ILE A 84 2.68 5.85 -14.86
C ILE A 84 1.42 6.11 -15.68
N GLN A 85 0.86 5.08 -16.32
CA GLN A 85 -0.37 5.22 -17.11
C GLN A 85 -1.58 5.58 -16.24
N ALA A 86 -1.68 5.01 -15.04
CA ALA A 86 -2.78 5.27 -14.13
C ALA A 86 -2.55 6.48 -13.21
N ASN A 87 -1.30 6.71 -12.84
CA ASN A 87 -0.86 7.67 -11.83
C ASN A 87 0.55 8.19 -12.19
N PRO A 88 0.64 9.11 -13.17
CA PRO A 88 1.91 9.63 -13.66
C PRO A 88 2.74 10.34 -12.59
N GLU A 89 2.07 10.87 -11.57
CA GLU A 89 2.70 11.60 -10.46
C GLU A 89 3.08 10.71 -9.28
N TRP A 90 2.81 9.39 -9.35
CA TRP A 90 3.11 8.43 -8.28
C TRP A 90 2.58 8.87 -6.92
N ARG A 91 1.42 9.54 -6.92
CA ARG A 91 0.73 10.01 -5.72
C ARG A 91 0.18 8.83 -4.92
N ASP A 92 0.01 9.02 -3.62
CA ASP A 92 -0.58 7.99 -2.79
C ASP A 92 -2.11 7.97 -2.97
N LEU A 93 -2.60 6.98 -3.71
CA LEU A 93 -4.04 6.79 -3.95
C LEU A 93 -4.80 6.39 -2.69
N SER A 94 -4.11 6.00 -1.62
CA SER A 94 -4.78 5.68 -0.37
C SER A 94 -5.49 6.89 0.26
N GLU A 95 -5.06 8.12 -0.06
CA GLU A 95 -5.78 9.34 0.32
C GLU A 95 -7.11 9.47 -0.42
N SER A 96 -7.15 9.05 -1.68
CA SER A 96 -8.35 9.11 -2.52
C SER A 96 -9.46 8.16 -2.06
N ILE A 97 -9.10 7.03 -1.44
CA ILE A 97 -10.06 6.04 -0.90
C ILE A 97 -10.50 6.38 0.54
N GLY A 98 -10.11 7.54 1.07
CA GLY A 98 -10.56 8.03 2.38
C GLY A 98 -9.79 7.49 3.59
N LEU A 99 -8.64 6.85 3.39
CA LEU A 99 -7.76 6.51 4.52
C LEU A 99 -6.91 7.73 4.90
N PRO A 100 -6.72 8.01 6.21
CA PRO A 100 -5.85 9.08 6.62
C PRO A 100 -4.44 8.82 6.05
N SER A 101 -3.88 9.82 5.34
CA SER A 101 -2.44 9.90 5.18
C SER A 101 -1.87 9.89 6.60
N CYS A 102 -1.19 8.82 7.00
CA CYS A 102 -0.31 8.89 8.16
C CYS A 102 0.84 9.82 7.76
N HIS A 103 0.57 11.13 7.76
CA HIS A 103 1.62 12.12 7.92
C HIS A 103 2.32 11.70 9.20
N PRO A 104 3.63 11.38 9.18
CA PRO A 104 4.36 11.34 10.42
C PRO A 104 4.23 12.74 10.99
N ALA A 105 3.38 12.90 12.00
CA ALA A 105 3.45 14.08 12.84
C ALA A 105 4.93 14.26 13.22
N PRO A 106 5.49 15.48 13.18
CA PRO A 106 6.82 15.70 13.68
C PRO A 106 6.88 15.09 15.08
N ARG A 107 7.81 14.14 15.28
CA ARG A 107 8.00 13.51 16.60
C ARG A 107 8.13 14.66 17.60
N PRO A 108 7.32 14.73 18.66
CA PRO A 108 7.63 15.66 19.72
C PRO A 108 8.97 15.19 20.29
N ASN A 109 9.93 16.08 20.17
CA ASN A 109 11.29 16.04 20.70
C ASN A 109 11.43 15.07 21.89
N CYS A 110 12.07 13.91 21.67
CA CYS A 110 12.58 13.10 22.77
C CYS A 110 13.82 13.79 23.33
N HIS A 111 13.64 14.83 24.13
CA HIS A 111 14.67 15.22 25.09
C HIS A 111 14.62 14.24 26.25
N SER A 112 15.51 13.26 26.19
CA SER A 112 16.08 12.62 27.36
C SER A 112 16.81 13.68 28.18
N ASP A 113 16.29 14.01 29.36
CA ASP A 113 17.09 14.38 30.52
C ASP A 113 16.27 14.08 31.78
N GLN A 114 16.37 12.83 32.23
CA GLN A 114 16.32 12.56 33.66
C GLN A 114 17.73 12.79 34.17
N ARG A 115 17.92 13.85 34.95
CA ARG A 115 19.03 13.95 35.90
C ARG A 115 18.52 14.59 37.20
N GLU A 116 18.81 13.88 38.27
CA GLU A 116 18.57 14.16 39.70
C GLU A 116 18.93 15.59 40.13
N GLU A 117 18.21 16.12 41.13
CA GLU A 117 18.78 16.38 42.48
C GLU A 117 17.72 16.95 43.44
N SER A 118 17.45 16.22 44.52
CA SER A 118 17.10 16.74 45.87
C SER A 118 17.38 15.66 46.90
#